data_AF-A0A6G7X234-F1
#
_entry.id   AF-A0A6G7X234-F1
#
_cell.length_a   1.000
_cell.length_b   1.000
_cell.length_c   1.000
_cell.angle_alpha   90.00
_cell.angle_beta   90.00
_cell.angle_gamma   90.00
#
_symmetry.space_group_name_H-M   'P 1'
#
loop_
_entity.id
_entity.type
_entity.pdbx_description
1 polymer ?
#
loop_
_entity_poly.entity_id
_entity_poly.type
_entity_poly.pdbx_seq_one_letter_code
_entity_poly.pdbx_strand_id
1 'polypeptide(L)'
;MKYIPFIKDEIVAIANTAQTLSEKDEISLSELKLLPLVLRKAGSGSLEVILKKLKKQDIKLQDLNILMHLGSTESIKRYLANSNCLRLISINAVSKKIANGEF
;
A
#
# COMPACT_ATOMS: atom_id res chain seq x y z
N MET A 1 -15.75 -25.19 -14.34
CA MET A 1 -16.15 -23.83 -13.90
C MET A 1 -15.66 -22.82 -14.94
N LYS A 2 -16.54 -21.93 -15.42
CA LYS A 2 -16.15 -20.80 -16.27
C LYS A 2 -16.06 -19.55 -15.39
N TYR A 3 -14.92 -18.87 -15.41
CA TYR A 3 -14.74 -17.58 -14.76
C TYR A 3 -14.85 -16.48 -15.80
N ILE A 4 -15.55 -15.40 -15.46
CA ILE A 4 -15.72 -14.23 -16.32
C ILE A 4 -15.05 -13.06 -15.58
N PRO A 5 -14.12 -12.32 -16.22
CA PRO A 5 -13.56 -11.12 -15.61
C PRO A 5 -14.67 -10.16 -15.19
N PHE A 6 -14.67 -9.74 -13.93
CA PHE A 6 -15.71 -8.87 -13.39
C PHE A 6 -15.21 -7.43 -13.25
N ILE A 7 -14.09 -7.23 -12.57
CA ILE A 7 -13.52 -5.90 -12.34
C ILE A 7 -12.00 -5.94 -12.46
N LYS A 8 -11.43 -4.87 -13.01
CA LYS A 8 -9.99 -4.64 -12.97
C LYS A 8 -9.62 -4.02 -11.62
N ASP A 9 -8.49 -4.44 -11.08
CA ASP A 9 -7.99 -3.93 -9.81
C ASP A 9 -6.49 -3.70 -9.91
N GLU A 10 -6.02 -2.66 -9.24
CA GLU A 10 -4.62 -2.25 -9.25
C GLU A 10 -4.18 -1.94 -7.82
N ILE A 11 -2.96 -2.36 -7.48
CA ILE A 11 -2.34 -2.02 -6.20
C ILE A 11 -1.58 -0.72 -6.39
N VAL A 12 -2.02 0.31 -5.68
CA VAL A 12 -1.43 1.65 -5.69
C VAL A 12 -0.70 1.93 -4.38
N ALA A 13 0.31 2.79 -4.46
CA ALA A 13 0.94 3.39 -3.29
C ALA A 13 0.15 4.65 -2.90
N ILE A 14 -0.20 4.77 -1.62
CA ILE A 14 -0.91 5.94 -1.09
C ILE A 14 -0.20 6.46 0.16
N ALA A 15 -0.31 7.77 0.36
CA ALA A 15 0.07 8.49 1.57
C ALA A 15 -1.09 9.44 1.93
N ASN A 16 -1.03 10.05 3.11
CA ASN A 16 -1.99 11.09 3.49
C ASN A 16 -1.55 12.44 2.93
N THR A 17 -2.46 13.16 2.29
CA THR A 17 -2.20 14.46 1.66
C THR A 17 -1.67 15.51 2.63
N ALA A 18 -2.02 15.42 3.92
CA ALA A 18 -1.56 16.32 4.97
C ALA A 18 -0.16 16.01 5.52
N GLN A 19 0.54 15.01 4.99
CA GLN A 19 1.85 14.57 5.48
C GLN A 19 2.93 14.81 4.42
N THR A 20 4.16 15.10 4.83
CA THR A 20 5.28 15.42 3.90
C THR A 20 5.53 14.37 2.80
N LEU A 21 5.15 13.12 3.02
CA LEU A 21 5.29 12.08 2.00
C LEU A 21 4.42 12.33 0.76
N SER A 22 3.34 13.11 0.87
CA SER A 22 2.47 13.49 -0.26
C SER A 22 3.15 14.44 -1.25
N GLU A 23 4.24 15.09 -0.84
CA GLU A 23 5.00 16.03 -1.69
C GLU A 23 5.91 15.31 -2.70
N LYS A 24 6.04 13.98 -2.59
CA LYS A 24 6.85 13.17 -3.52
C LYS A 24 6.00 12.69 -4.68
N ASP A 25 6.33 13.12 -5.88
CA ASP A 25 5.73 12.60 -7.13
C ASP A 25 6.14 11.15 -7.41
N GLU A 26 7.38 10.79 -7.07
CA GLU A 26 7.93 9.45 -7.32
C GLU A 26 8.75 8.95 -6.12
N ILE A 27 8.80 7.63 -5.96
CA ILE A 27 9.56 6.94 -4.92
C ILE A 27 10.40 5.86 -5.60
N SER A 28 11.73 5.97 -5.46
CA SER A 28 12.64 4.92 -5.91
C SER A 28 12.53 3.67 -5.04
N LEU A 29 12.95 2.51 -5.57
CA LEU A 29 13.00 1.27 -4.79
C LEU A 29 13.94 1.35 -3.58
N SER A 30 14.99 2.17 -3.66
CA SER A 30 15.89 2.42 -2.53
C SER A 30 15.21 3.22 -1.42
N GLU A 31 14.44 4.24 -1.78
CA GLU A 31 13.63 5.01 -0.82
C GLU A 31 12.51 4.15 -0.22
N LEU A 32 11.84 3.33 -1.03
CA LEU A 32 10.78 2.44 -0.56
C LEU A 32 11.22 1.54 0.61
N LYS A 33 12.48 1.07 0.60
CA LYS A 33 13.05 0.27 1.69
C LYS A 33 13.16 1.05 3.01
N LEU A 34 13.41 2.35 2.93
CA LEU A 34 13.62 3.23 4.09
C LEU A 34 12.29 3.82 4.60
N LEU A 35 11.34 4.05 3.70
CA LEU A 35 10.05 4.66 4.04
C LEU A 35 9.25 3.78 5.01
N PRO A 36 8.61 4.38 6.03
CA PRO A 36 7.72 3.66 6.91
C PRO A 36 6.54 3.09 6.11
N LEU A 37 6.34 1.78 6.21
CA LEU A 37 5.32 1.04 5.48
C LEU A 37 4.32 0.41 6.43
N VAL A 38 3.04 0.53 6.09
CA VAL A 38 1.98 -0.28 6.69
C VAL A 38 1.56 -1.35 5.70
N LEU A 39 1.53 -2.60 6.13
CA LEU A 39 1.15 -3.71 5.26
C LEU A 39 -0.13 -4.40 5.73
N ARG A 40 -0.79 -5.10 4.83
CA ARG A 40 -1.88 -6.02 5.20
C ARG A 40 -1.29 -7.18 6.01
N LYS A 41 -2.11 -7.85 6.82
CA LYS A 41 -1.71 -9.09 7.52
C LYS A 41 -1.10 -10.13 6.56
N ALA A 42 -0.19 -10.93 7.11
CA ALA A 42 0.36 -12.10 6.44
C ALA A 42 -0.75 -13.05 5.95
N GLY A 43 -0.50 -13.75 4.84
CA GLY A 43 -1.48 -14.65 4.22
C GLY A 43 -2.63 -13.95 3.49
N SER A 44 -2.56 -12.62 3.29
CA SER A 44 -3.50 -11.93 2.40
C SER A 44 -3.00 -11.95 0.95
N GLY A 45 -3.89 -12.26 0.01
CA GLY A 45 -3.52 -12.36 -1.41
C GLY A 45 -2.90 -11.07 -1.96
N SER A 46 -3.36 -9.89 -1.51
CA SER A 46 -2.76 -8.61 -1.91
C SER A 46 -1.31 -8.48 -1.45
N LEU A 47 -0.98 -8.93 -0.23
CA LEU A 47 0.41 -8.93 0.25
C LEU A 47 1.27 -9.89 -0.57
N GLU A 48 0.75 -11.08 -0.91
CA GLU A 48 1.48 -12.05 -1.73
C GLU A 48 1.81 -11.49 -3.13
N VAL A 49 0.87 -10.77 -3.75
CA VAL A 49 1.10 -10.09 -5.04
C VAL A 49 2.20 -9.04 -4.93
N ILE A 50 2.16 -8.21 -3.88
CA ILE A 50 3.19 -7.19 -3.61
C ILE A 50 4.56 -7.84 -3.45
N LEU A 51 4.68 -8.85 -2.58
CA LEU A 51 5.95 -9.51 -2.29
C LEU A 51 6.51 -10.25 -3.51
N LYS A 52 5.65 -10.88 -4.31
CA LYS A 52 6.06 -11.52 -5.56
C LYS A 52 6.65 -10.50 -6.54
N LYS A 53 6.11 -9.28 -6.59
CA LYS A 53 6.62 -8.22 -7.48
C LYS A 53 7.93 -7.63 -6.95
N LEU A 54 8.02 -7.34 -5.64
CA LEU A 54 9.24 -6.85 -5.00
C LEU A 54 10.39 -7.85 -5.10
N LYS A 55 10.11 -9.14 -4.97
CA LYS A 55 11.12 -10.20 -5.13
C LYS A 55 11.75 -10.23 -6.52
N LYS A 56 11.01 -9.84 -7.58
CA LYS A 56 11.58 -9.70 -8.93
C LYS A 56 12.57 -8.55 -9.06
N GLN A 57 12.65 -7.68 -8.05
CA GLN A 57 13.60 -6.59 -7.94
C GLN A 57 14.63 -6.87 -6.83
N ASP A 58 14.75 -8.13 -6.39
CA ASP A 58 15.61 -8.58 -5.30
C ASP A 58 15.29 -7.97 -3.92
N ILE A 59 14.07 -7.44 -3.73
CA ILE A 59 13.63 -6.86 -2.46
C ILE A 59 12.83 -7.90 -1.68
N LYS A 60 13.27 -8.21 -0.47
CA LYS A 60 12.60 -9.10 0.48
C LYS A 60 11.81 -8.28 1.50
N LEU A 61 10.85 -8.93 2.16
CA LEU A 61 10.04 -8.29 3.21
C LEU A 61 10.90 -7.68 4.33
N GLN A 62 11.97 -8.38 4.71
CA GLN A 62 12.91 -7.95 5.75
C GLN A 62 13.74 -6.71 5.37
N ASP A 63 13.79 -6.35 4.08
CA ASP A 63 14.53 -5.18 3.61
C ASP A 63 13.68 -3.91 3.69
N LEU A 64 12.41 -4.03 4.08
CA LEU A 64 11.45 -2.94 4.16
C LEU A 64 11.27 -2.48 5.60
N ASN A 65 11.16 -1.17 5.80
CA ASN A 65 10.79 -0.56 7.08
C ASN A 65 9.28 -0.70 7.37
N ILE A 66 8.85 -1.88 7.82
CA ILE A 66 7.44 -2.17 8.11
C ILE A 66 7.12 -1.75 9.55
N LEU A 67 6.28 -0.72 9.70
CA LEU A 67 5.82 -0.26 11.00
C LEU A 67 4.86 -1.25 11.65
N MET A 68 3.92 -1.78 10.86
CA MET A 68 2.93 -2.73 11.36
C MET A 68 2.19 -3.49 10.25
N HIS A 69 1.60 -4.62 10.65
CA HIS A 69 0.63 -5.36 9.84
C HIS A 69 -0.79 -5.15 10.36
N LEU A 70 -1.72 -4.77 9.49
CA LEU A 70 -3.11 -4.53 9.84
C LEU A 70 -4.04 -5.53 9.15
N GLY A 71 -5.00 -6.06 9.91
CA GLY A 71 -5.93 -7.10 9.44
C GLY A 71 -7.08 -6.59 8.58
N SER A 72 -7.51 -5.34 8.78
CA SER A 72 -8.68 -4.75 8.13
C SER A 72 -8.32 -3.52 7.28
N THR A 73 -9.10 -3.28 6.24
CA THR A 73 -8.97 -2.08 5.38
C THR A 73 -9.24 -0.79 6.18
N GLU A 74 -10.20 -0.80 7.09
CA GLU A 74 -10.55 0.37 7.89
C GLU A 74 -9.45 0.74 8.90
N SER A 75 -8.82 -0.26 9.53
CA SER A 75 -7.67 -0.02 10.41
C SER A 75 -6.54 0.67 9.65
N ILE A 76 -6.25 0.22 8.43
CA ILE A 76 -5.25 0.83 7.55
C ILE A 76 -5.60 2.29 7.26
N LYS A 77 -6.85 2.57 6.87
CA LYS A 77 -7.31 3.92 6.55
C LYS A 77 -7.21 4.87 7.74
N ARG A 78 -7.54 4.41 8.96
CA ARG A 78 -7.42 5.21 10.19
C ARG A 78 -5.97 5.51 10.56
N TYR A 79 -5.08 4.53 10.36
CA TYR A 79 -3.67 4.71 10.65
C TYR A 79 -3.04 5.73 9.69
N LEU A 80 -3.28 5.59 8.38
CA LEU A 80 -2.79 6.55 7.37
C LEU A 80 -3.29 7.97 7.61
N ALA A 81 -4.53 8.13 8.08
CA ALA A 81 -5.09 9.44 8.41
C ALA A 81 -4.26 10.22 9.45
N ASN A 82 -3.41 9.55 10.24
CA ASN A 82 -2.66 10.15 11.34
C ASN A 82 -1.17 9.78 11.34
N SER A 83 -0.62 9.33 10.20
CA SER A 83 0.78 8.92 10.12
C SER A 83 1.42 9.27 8.78
N ASN A 84 2.67 9.71 8.84
CA ASN A 84 3.51 9.95 7.67
C ASN A 84 4.11 8.63 7.17
N CYS A 85 3.27 7.76 6.59
CA CYS A 85 3.70 6.45 6.09
C CYS A 85 3.06 6.09 4.76
N LEU A 86 3.70 5.17 4.03
CA LEU A 86 3.25 4.67 2.75
C LEU A 86 2.42 3.40 2.93
N ARG A 87 1.41 3.23 2.08
CA ARG A 87 0.63 1.99 2.01
C ARG A 87 0.44 1.52 0.57
N LEU A 88 0.63 0.21 0.35
CA LEU A 88 0.28 -0.47 -0.90
C LEU A 88 -1.08 -1.16 -0.81
N ILE A 89 -2.10 -0.64 -1.50
CA ILE A 89 -3.49 -1.12 -1.39
C ILE A 89 -4.20 -1.10 -2.75
N SER A 90 -5.25 -1.92 -2.90
CA SER A 90 -6.16 -1.84 -4.04
C SER A 90 -6.74 -0.44 -4.17
N ILE A 91 -6.72 0.13 -5.38
CA ILE A 91 -7.33 1.43 -5.69
C ILE A 91 -8.81 1.44 -5.31
N ASN A 92 -9.53 0.36 -5.62
CA ASN A 92 -10.97 0.20 -5.33
C ASN A 92 -11.29 0.28 -3.82
N ALA A 93 -10.33 -0.03 -2.94
CA ALA A 93 -10.52 0.07 -1.50
C ALA A 93 -10.43 1.51 -0.94
N VAL A 94 -9.89 2.44 -1.74
CA VAL A 94 -9.57 3.81 -1.33
C VAL A 94 -10.09 4.89 -2.29
N SER A 95 -10.68 4.53 -3.44
CA SER A 95 -11.16 5.49 -4.44
C SER A 95 -12.02 6.61 -3.88
N LYS A 96 -12.93 6.32 -2.93
CA LYS A 96 -13.78 7.34 -2.31
C LYS A 96 -12.97 8.40 -1.54
N LYS A 97 -11.89 7.99 -0.87
CA LYS A 97 -11.04 8.88 -0.08
C LYS A 97 -10.11 9.72 -0.95
N ILE A 98 -9.60 9.12 -2.03
CA ILE A 98 -8.84 9.84 -3.06
C ILE A 98 -9.72 10.90 -3.73
N ALA A 99 -10.96 10.54 -4.10
CA ALA A 99 -11.92 11.51 -4.66
C ALA A 99 -12.25 12.67 -3.70
N ASN A 100 -12.12 12.45 -2.39
CA ASN A 100 -12.28 13.47 -1.36
C ASN A 100 -10.98 14.26 -1.06
N GLY A 101 -9.85 13.91 -1.66
CA GLY A 101 -8.54 14.53 -1.38
C GLY A 101 -7.91 14.14 -0.04
N GLU A 102 -8.35 13.04 0.59
CA GLU A 102 -7.78 12.54 1.86
C GLU A 102 -6.45 11.79 1.65
N PHE A 103 -6.25 11.19 0.47
CA PHE A 103 -5.10 10.38 0.07
C PHE A 103 -4.69 10.68 -1.38
#